data_AF-A0A562QHV2-F1
#
_entry.id   AF-A0A562QHV2-F1
#
_cell.length_a   1.000
_cell.length_b   1.000
_cell.length_c   1.000
_cell.angle_alpha   90.00
_cell.angle_beta   90.00
_cell.angle_gamma   90.00
#
_symmetry.space_group_name_H-M   'P 1'
#
loop_
_entity.id
_entity.type
_entity.pdbx_description
1 polymer ?
#
loop_
_entity_poly.entity_id
_entity_poly.type
_entity_poly.pdbx_seq_one_letter_code
_entity_poly.pdbx_strand_id
1 'polypeptide(L)'
;MKHKKGLGLLALSFFKSEKIDYYFDQRSIIFSCFSCDTEIAMDVTTTNWECNYCSTYGKLTTLISMLEKNKKTFELTKKVYKPSIARREINQSFERLMKLSNEQQLKELTKLRSEIDILIDYLLRKQTS
;
A
#
# COMPACT_ATOMS: atom_id res chain seq x y z
N MET A 1 -16.50 8.86 -23.48
CA MET A 1 -15.99 8.48 -22.13
C MET A 1 -14.63 9.13 -21.81
N LYS A 2 -14.53 10.47 -21.71
CA LYS A 2 -13.24 11.16 -21.45
C LYS A 2 -13.13 11.89 -20.09
N HIS A 3 -14.19 11.91 -19.26
CA HIS A 3 -14.22 12.70 -18.01
C HIS A 3 -13.80 11.95 -16.72
N LYS A 4 -13.58 10.63 -16.77
CA LYS A 4 -13.37 9.81 -15.54
C LYS A 4 -11.91 9.74 -15.04
N LYS A 5 -10.94 10.35 -15.74
CA LYS A 5 -9.52 10.33 -15.33
C LYS A 5 -9.13 11.44 -14.33
N GLY A 6 -9.95 12.49 -14.20
CA GLY A 6 -9.59 13.67 -13.39
C GLY A 6 -9.61 13.42 -11.88
N LEU A 7 -10.62 12.71 -11.39
CA LEU A 7 -10.83 12.51 -9.94
C LEU A 7 -9.73 11.67 -9.30
N GLY A 8 -9.27 10.60 -9.96
CA GLY A 8 -8.15 9.80 -9.48
C GLY A 8 -6.85 10.59 -9.36
N LEU A 9 -6.56 11.48 -10.32
CA LEU A 9 -5.37 12.35 -10.25
C LEU A 9 -5.47 13.36 -9.09
N LEU A 10 -6.66 13.91 -8.83
CA LEU A 10 -6.88 14.80 -7.69
C LEU A 10 -6.68 14.06 -6.36
N ALA A 11 -7.21 12.84 -6.24
CA ALA A 11 -6.98 12.00 -5.06
C ALA A 11 -5.48 11.75 -4.86
N LEU A 12 -4.77 11.23 -5.87
CA LEU A 12 -3.32 10.98 -5.80
C LEU A 12 -2.52 12.24 -5.44
N SER A 13 -2.89 13.39 -5.98
CA SER A 13 -2.25 14.68 -5.67
C SER A 13 -2.45 15.05 -4.20
N PHE A 14 -3.66 14.86 -3.66
CA PHE A 14 -3.96 15.09 -2.25
C PHE A 14 -3.15 14.16 -1.35
N PHE A 15 -3.15 12.85 -1.62
CA PHE A 15 -2.36 11.89 -0.83
C PHE A 15 -0.86 12.26 -0.82
N LYS A 16 -0.35 12.71 -1.96
CA LYS A 16 1.04 13.17 -2.09
C LYS A 16 1.31 14.49 -1.35
N SER A 17 0.42 15.48 -1.42
CA SER A 17 0.60 16.79 -0.78
C SER A 17 0.59 16.68 0.74
N GLU A 18 -0.33 15.87 1.28
CA GLU A 18 -0.47 15.63 2.71
C GLU A 18 0.49 14.56 3.24
N LYS A 19 1.38 14.02 2.39
CA LYS A 19 2.34 12.95 2.73
C LYS A 19 1.69 11.73 3.38
N ILE A 20 0.46 11.40 2.98
CA ILE A 20 -0.23 10.20 3.45
C ILE A 20 0.37 9.00 2.72
N ASP A 21 0.69 7.94 3.47
CA ASP A 21 1.11 6.69 2.85
C ASP A 21 -0.06 6.03 2.11
N TYR A 22 0.17 5.68 0.85
CA TYR A 22 -0.77 4.94 0.01
C TYR A 22 -0.06 4.07 -1.03
N TYR A 23 -0.76 3.08 -1.57
CA TYR A 23 -0.39 2.41 -2.82
C TYR A 23 -1.57 2.34 -3.78
N PHE A 24 -1.28 2.11 -5.06
CA PHE A 24 -2.29 2.00 -6.11
C PHE A 24 -2.47 0.54 -6.48
N ASP A 25 -3.70 0.04 -6.45
CA ASP A 25 -4.06 -1.31 -6.88
C ASP A 25 -5.22 -1.26 -7.86
N GLN A 26 -4.93 -1.57 -9.13
CA GLN A 26 -5.87 -1.56 -10.28
C GLN A 26 -6.69 -0.27 -10.45
N ARG A 27 -7.78 -0.12 -9.69
CA ARG A 27 -8.72 1.02 -9.71
C ARG A 27 -8.94 1.64 -8.33
N SER A 28 -8.07 1.30 -7.38
CA SER A 28 -8.20 1.71 -5.99
C SER A 28 -6.91 2.35 -5.49
N ILE A 29 -7.08 3.38 -4.64
CA ILE A 29 -6.00 3.91 -3.79
C ILE A 29 -6.18 3.25 -2.43
N ILE A 30 -5.17 2.52 -1.99
CA ILE A 30 -5.17 1.83 -0.70
C ILE A 30 -4.41 2.66 0.32
N PHE A 31 -5.02 2.95 1.46
CA PHE A 31 -4.48 3.81 2.51
C PHE A 31 -4.99 3.42 3.90
N SER A 32 -4.39 3.97 4.96
CA SER A 32 -4.84 3.76 6.33
C SER A 32 -6.06 4.64 6.66
N CYS A 33 -7.11 4.06 7.24
CA CYS A 33 -8.29 4.79 7.68
C CYS A 33 -7.94 5.84 8.74
N PHE A 34 -8.42 7.08 8.54
CA PHE A 34 -8.16 8.23 9.43
C PHE A 34 -8.93 8.16 10.78
N SER A 35 -9.42 7.00 11.20
CA SER A 35 -10.13 6.87 12.47
C SER A 35 -9.73 5.63 13.26
N CYS A 36 -9.25 4.59 12.57
CA CYS A 36 -8.89 3.32 13.23
C CYS A 36 -7.63 2.67 12.66
N ASP A 37 -6.93 3.34 11.73
CA ASP A 37 -5.69 2.87 11.11
C ASP A 37 -5.78 1.47 10.47
N THR A 38 -6.98 1.05 10.08
CA THR A 38 -7.20 -0.15 9.28
C THR A 38 -7.03 0.19 7.81
N GLU A 39 -6.49 -0.73 7.02
CA GLU A 39 -6.32 -0.55 5.58
C GLU A 39 -7.69 -0.45 4.89
N ILE A 40 -7.86 0.57 4.05
CA ILE A 40 -9.09 0.83 3.30
C ILE A 40 -8.79 1.19 1.85
N ALA A 41 -9.76 0.92 0.98
CA ALA A 41 -9.68 1.19 -0.44
C ALA A 41 -10.59 2.37 -0.84
N MET A 42 -10.05 3.30 -1.63
CA MET A 42 -10.82 4.33 -2.32
C MET A 42 -10.90 4.03 -3.80
N ASP A 43 -12.11 3.94 -4.36
CA ASP A 43 -12.30 3.80 -5.81
C ASP A 43 -11.87 5.10 -6.54
N VAL A 44 -10.98 5.01 -7.53
CA VAL A 44 -10.38 6.17 -8.20
C VAL A 44 -11.34 6.92 -9.12
N THR A 45 -12.46 6.28 -9.49
CA THR A 45 -13.45 6.87 -10.40
C THR A 45 -14.46 7.72 -9.66
N THR A 46 -14.89 7.24 -8.49
CA THR A 46 -15.94 7.84 -7.66
C THR A 46 -15.38 8.59 -6.46
N THR A 47 -14.13 8.31 -6.08
CA THR A 47 -13.46 8.72 -4.84
C THR A 47 -14.15 8.24 -3.57
N ASN A 48 -15.08 7.31 -3.69
CA ASN A 48 -15.76 6.72 -2.55
C ASN A 48 -14.79 5.78 -1.82
N TRP A 49 -14.86 5.79 -0.50
CA TRP A 49 -14.14 4.87 0.38
C TRP A 49 -15.04 4.51 1.56
N GLU A 50 -14.78 3.34 2.13
CA GLU A 50 -15.48 2.82 3.29
C GLU A 50 -14.48 2.03 4.14
N CYS A 51 -14.58 2.20 5.45
CA CYS A 51 -13.85 1.45 6.44
C CYS A 51 -14.78 0.44 7.10
N ASN A 52 -14.62 -0.83 6.75
CA ASN A 52 -15.41 -1.93 7.33
C ASN A 52 -15.14 -2.15 8.83
N TYR A 53 -14.07 -1.58 9.39
CA TYR A 53 -13.72 -1.75 10.80
C TYR A 53 -14.43 -0.74 11.71
N CYS A 54 -14.39 0.56 11.36
CA CYS A 54 -15.04 1.60 12.16
C CYS A 54 -16.31 2.19 11.52
N SER A 55 -16.78 1.59 10.42
CA SER A 55 -17.99 2.00 9.67
C SER A 55 -17.97 3.45 9.16
N THR A 56 -16.79 4.07 9.10
CA THR A 56 -16.64 5.39 8.48
C THR A 56 -16.61 5.26 6.98
N TYR A 57 -17.31 6.14 6.27
CA TYR A 57 -17.34 6.16 4.82
C TYR A 57 -17.41 7.59 4.31
N GLY A 58 -17.06 7.80 3.04
CA GLY A 58 -17.14 9.12 2.45
C GLY A 58 -16.53 9.19 1.06
N LYS A 59 -16.26 10.43 0.65
CA LYS A 59 -15.52 10.76 -0.58
C LYS A 59 -14.15 11.36 -0.24
N LEU A 60 -13.36 11.66 -1.26
CA LEU A 60 -12.12 12.44 -1.09
C LEU A 60 -12.35 13.74 -0.29
N THR A 61 -13.46 14.43 -0.54
CA THR A 61 -13.83 15.66 0.19
C THR A 61 -13.99 15.42 1.69
N THR A 62 -14.52 14.26 2.09
CA THR A 62 -14.65 13.88 3.50
C THR A 62 -13.26 13.73 4.14
N LEU A 63 -12.29 13.11 3.45
CA LEU A 63 -10.92 12.99 3.95
C LEU A 63 -10.22 14.34 4.09
N ILE A 64 -10.40 15.22 3.10
CA ILE A 64 -9.87 16.60 3.14
C ILE A 64 -10.40 17.30 4.40
N SER A 65 -11.72 17.28 4.61
CA SER A 65 -12.35 17.89 5.79
C SER A 65 -11.91 17.25 7.11
N MET A 66 -11.67 15.93 7.13
CA MET A 66 -11.17 15.24 8.31
C MET A 66 -9.74 15.68 8.68
N LEU A 67 -8.85 15.83 7.69
CA LEU A 67 -7.50 16.34 7.94
C LEU A 67 -7.53 17.80 8.36
N GLU A 68 -8.27 18.65 7.67
CA GLU A 68 -8.36 20.08 7.99
C GLU A 68 -8.84 20.32 9.43
N LYS A 69 -9.83 19.55 9.90
CA LYS A 69 -10.32 19.61 11.27
C LYS A 69 -9.30 19.12 12.30
N ASN A 70 -8.44 18.18 11.92
CA ASN A 70 -7.53 17.48 12.83
C ASN A 70 -6.04 17.76 12.55
N LYS A 71 -5.70 18.86 11.85
CA LYS A 71 -4.33 19.20 11.42
C LYS A 71 -3.26 19.18 12.51
N LYS A 72 -3.63 19.25 13.79
CA LYS A 72 -2.71 19.21 14.94
C LYS A 72 -2.58 17.84 15.62
N THR A 73 -3.51 16.92 15.38
CA THR A 73 -3.60 15.62 16.07
C THR A 73 -3.38 14.44 15.14
N PHE A 74 -3.41 14.66 13.82
CA PHE A 74 -3.24 13.62 12.83
C PHE A 74 -1.75 13.28 12.63
N GLU A 75 -1.16 12.57 13.58
CA GLU A 75 0.06 11.82 13.31
C GLU A 75 -0.32 10.57 12.51
N LEU A 76 -0.23 10.67 11.17
CA LEU A 76 -0.36 9.54 10.23
C LEU A 76 0.79 8.54 10.48
N THR A 77 0.72 7.80 11.58
CA THR A 77 1.83 7.00 12.11
C THR A 77 1.86 5.60 11.55
N LYS A 78 0.74 5.11 10.97
CA LYS A 78 0.70 3.76 10.44
C LYS A 78 1.00 3.73 8.95
N LYS A 79 2.27 3.40 8.66
CA LYS A 79 2.74 3.08 7.31
C LYS A 79 1.86 1.98 6.71
N VAL A 80 1.28 2.25 5.56
CA VAL A 80 0.59 1.23 4.78
C VAL A 80 1.63 0.20 4.35
N TYR A 81 1.39 -1.07 4.66
CA TYR A 81 2.28 -2.13 4.23
C TYR A 81 2.25 -2.23 2.71
N LYS A 82 3.41 -2.09 2.06
CA LYS A 82 3.55 -2.14 0.61
C LYS A 82 4.24 -3.45 0.24
N PRO A 83 3.51 -4.50 -0.15
CA PRO A 83 4.11 -5.83 -0.39
C PRO A 83 5.26 -5.79 -1.40
N SER A 84 5.15 -4.98 -2.45
CA SER A 84 6.21 -4.80 -3.45
C SER A 84 7.49 -4.20 -2.88
N ILE A 85 7.38 -3.28 -1.91
CA ILE A 85 8.54 -2.72 -1.22
C ILE A 85 9.18 -3.77 -0.32
N ALA A 86 8.37 -4.48 0.47
CA ALA A 86 8.85 -5.54 1.35
C ALA A 86 9.56 -6.66 0.56
N ARG A 87 8.99 -7.11 -0.57
CA ARG A 87 9.64 -8.11 -1.46
C ARG A 87 11.00 -7.61 -1.94
N ARG A 88 11.10 -6.33 -2.33
CA ARG A 88 12.37 -5.74 -2.76
C ARG A 88 13.40 -5.73 -1.63
N GLU A 89 13.01 -5.36 -0.42
CA GLU A 89 13.89 -5.32 0.76
C GLU A 89 14.38 -6.72 1.17
N ILE A 90 13.50 -7.72 1.10
CA ILE A 90 13.85 -9.13 1.31
C ILE A 90 14.88 -9.57 0.26
N ASN A 91 14.63 -9.30 -1.02
CA ASN A 91 15.55 -9.67 -2.10
C ASN A 91 16.91 -8.95 -1.98
N GLN A 92 16.94 -7.68 -1.59
CA GLN A 92 18.20 -6.97 -1.29
C GLN A 92 18.96 -7.57 -0.11
N SER A 93 18.27 -8.18 0.85
CA SER A 93 18.90 -8.89 1.98
C SER A 93 19.50 -10.22 1.53
N PHE A 94 18.80 -10.97 0.66
CA PHE A 94 19.36 -12.16 0.00
C PHE A 94 20.61 -11.85 -0.79
N GLU A 95 20.59 -10.81 -1.65
CA GLU A 95 21.76 -10.41 -2.44
C GLU A 95 22.98 -10.09 -1.56
N ARG A 96 22.77 -9.44 -0.41
CA ARG A 96 23.85 -9.16 0.54
C ARG A 96 24.40 -10.44 1.18
N LEU A 97 23.54 -11.36 1.58
CA LEU A 97 23.95 -12.64 2.17
C LEU A 97 24.69 -13.51 1.15
N MET A 98 24.20 -13.59 -0.09
CA MET A 98 24.80 -14.37 -1.16
C MET A 98 26.24 -13.91 -1.47
N LYS A 99 26.51 -12.60 -1.43
CA LYS A 99 27.87 -12.05 -1.63
C LYS A 99 28.88 -12.46 -0.55
N LEU A 100 28.40 -12.83 0.64
CA LEU A 100 29.24 -13.22 1.78
C LEU A 100 29.29 -14.75 1.98
N SER A 101 28.62 -15.50 1.12
CA SER A 101 28.38 -16.92 1.29
C SER A 101 29.39 -17.78 0.52
N ASN A 102 29.72 -18.95 1.05
CA ASN A 102 30.43 -19.98 0.31
C ASN A 102 29.50 -20.69 -0.70
N GLU A 103 30.05 -21.58 -1.54
CA GLU A 103 29.29 -22.24 -2.61
C GLU A 103 28.06 -23.03 -2.10
N GLN A 104 28.19 -23.73 -0.98
CA GLN A 104 27.09 -24.51 -0.41
C GLN A 104 25.98 -23.58 0.11
N GLN A 105 26.35 -22.56 0.87
CA GLN A 105 25.43 -21.54 1.38
C GLN A 105 24.74 -20.80 0.23
N LEU A 106 25.45 -20.52 -0.86
CA LEU A 106 24.90 -19.85 -2.04
C LEU A 106 23.78 -20.66 -2.70
N LYS A 107 23.97 -21.99 -2.82
CA LYS A 107 22.94 -22.91 -3.35
C LYS A 107 21.69 -22.91 -2.47
N GLU A 108 21.86 -23.00 -1.15
CA GLU A 108 20.75 -22.99 -0.19
C GLU A 108 20.00 -21.65 -0.19
N LEU A 109 20.72 -20.53 -0.18
CA LEU A 109 20.12 -19.18 -0.23
C LEU A 109 19.37 -18.93 -1.53
N THR A 110 19.89 -19.42 -2.65
CA THR A 110 19.23 -19.30 -3.96
C THR A 110 17.92 -20.08 -3.98
N LYS A 111 17.94 -21.32 -3.45
CA LYS A 111 16.74 -22.14 -3.30
C LYS A 111 15.71 -21.45 -2.40
N LEU A 112 16.13 -20.99 -1.22
CA LEU A 112 15.25 -20.32 -0.26
C LEU A 112 14.63 -19.05 -0.83
N ARG A 113 15.42 -18.23 -1.53
CA ARG A 113 14.91 -17.03 -2.22
C ARG A 113 13.83 -17.39 -3.23
N SER A 114 14.06 -18.43 -4.04
CA SER A 114 13.08 -18.90 -5.02
C SER A 114 11.78 -19.37 -4.36
N GLU A 115 11.86 -20.13 -3.25
CA GLU A 115 10.68 -20.60 -2.53
C GLU A 115 9.88 -19.44 -1.92
N ILE A 116 10.57 -18.43 -1.37
CA ILE A 116 9.94 -17.21 -0.86
C ILE A 116 9.28 -16.41 -1.97
N ASP A 117 9.94 -16.24 -3.13
CA ASP A 117 9.36 -15.53 -4.27
C ASP A 117 8.05 -16.22 -4.74
N ILE A 118 8.04 -17.55 -4.83
CA ILE A 118 6.84 -18.34 -5.17
C ILE A 118 5.74 -18.11 -4.13
N LEU A 119 6.07 -18.16 -2.84
CA LEU A 119 5.10 -17.96 -1.76
C LEU A 119 4.50 -16.55 -1.80
N ILE A 120 5.33 -15.53 -1.98
CA ILE A 120 4.88 -14.14 -2.10
C ILE A 120 3.96 -13.99 -3.32
N ASP A 121 4.35 -14.54 -4.47
CA ASP A 121 3.53 -14.47 -5.69
C ASP A 121 2.17 -15.17 -5.51
N TYR A 122 2.14 -16.31 -4.83
CA TYR A 122 0.89 -17.00 -4.49
C TYR A 122 -0.01 -16.14 -3.59
N LEU A 123 0.54 -15.57 -2.52
CA LEU A 123 -0.21 -14.74 -1.57
C LEU A 123 -0.77 -13.47 -2.24
N LEU A 124 0.02 -12.83 -3.11
CA LEU A 124 -0.42 -11.63 -3.84
C LEU A 124 -1.55 -11.93 -4.83
N ARG A 125 -1.47 -13.05 -5.57
CA ARG A 125 -2.55 -13.46 -6.48
C ARG A 125 -3.86 -13.76 -5.72
N LYS A 126 -3.74 -14.38 -4.54
CA LYS A 126 -4.89 -14.71 -3.70
C LYS A 126 -5.58 -13.47 -3.11
N GLN A 127 -4.86 -12.38 -2.88
CA GLN A 127 -5.47 -11.12 -2.42
C GLN A 127 -6.27 -10.40 -3.53
N THR A 128 -5.95 -10.66 -4.80
CA THR A 128 -6.63 -10.06 -5.96
C THR A 128 -7.79 -10.89 -6.52
N SER A 129 -8.08 -12.06 -5.92
CA SER A 129 -9.11 -13.02 -6.36
C SER A 129 -10.30 -13.00 -5.41
#